data_AF-A0A732EIS9-F1
#
_entry.id   AF-A0A732EIS9-F1
#
_cell.length_a   1.000
_cell.length_b   1.000
_cell.length_c   1.000
_cell.angle_alpha   90.00
_cell.angle_beta   90.00
_cell.angle_gamma   90.00
#
_symmetry.space_group_name_H-M   'P 1'
#
loop_
_entity.id
_entity.type
_entity.pdbx_description
1 polymer ?
#
loop_
_entity_poly.entity_id
_entity_poly.type
_entity_poly.pdbx_seq_one_letter_code
_entity_poly.pdbx_strand_id
1 'polypeptide(L)' 'TENINLKKYKVDQIYVLRKQKNTDREYRFLDGYVKNPIYEDAVMHLFILVKDFLTSDWEGGVNYGLQNGYLL' A
#
# COMPACT_ATOMS: atom_id res chain seq x y z
N THR A 1 -13.95 5.35 17.99
CA THR A 1 -13.28 4.39 17.09
C THR A 1 -12.00 3.94 17.74
N GLU A 2 -11.78 2.63 17.85
CA GLU A 2 -10.53 2.09 18.40
C GLU A 2 -9.37 2.46 17.47
N ASN A 3 -8.32 3.05 18.03
CA ASN A 3 -7.10 3.33 17.29
C ASN A 3 -6.41 2.00 16.99
N ILE A 4 -6.52 1.53 15.75
CA ILE A 4 -5.82 0.33 15.30
C ILE A 4 -4.32 0.65 15.25
N ASN A 5 -3.54 -0.04 16.07
CA ASN A 5 -2.09 0.11 16.05
C ASN A 5 -1.48 -0.63 14.86
N LEU A 6 -1.25 0.10 13.76
CA LEU A 6 -0.67 -0.43 12.53
C LEU A 6 0.77 -0.95 12.70
N LYS A 7 1.51 -0.48 13.73
CA LYS A 7 2.89 -0.91 13.99
C LYS A 7 3.00 -2.36 14.44
N LYS A 8 1.90 -2.97 14.88
CA LYS A 8 1.87 -4.38 15.27
C LYS A 8 1.95 -5.31 14.06
N TYR A 9 1.54 -4.84 12.89
CA TYR A 9 1.44 -5.67 11.70
C TYR A 9 2.70 -5.52 10.84
N LYS A 10 3.25 -6.65 10.39
CA LYS A 10 4.32 -6.70 9.39
C LYS A 10 3.71 -6.48 8.00
N VAL A 11 3.24 -5.25 7.77
CA VAL A 11 2.65 -4.84 6.50
C VAL A 11 3.66 -3.99 5.78
N ASP A 12 4.02 -4.39 4.56
CA ASP A 12 5.00 -3.66 3.74
C ASP A 12 4.41 -2.35 3.21
N GLN A 13 3.13 -2.35 2.82
CA GLN A 13 2.48 -1.14 2.32
C GLN A 13 0.95 -1.14 2.49
N ILE A 14 0.37 0.06 2.72
CA ILE A 14 -1.08 0.29 2.83
C ILE A 14 -1.49 1.34 1.81
N TYR A 15 -2.50 1.02 0.99
CA TYR A 15 -3.06 1.94 -0.02
C TYR A 15 -4.48 2.37 0.35
N VAL A 16 -4.76 3.66 0.17
CA VAL A 16 -6.12 4.21 0.29
C VAL A 16 -6.64 4.60 -1.10
N LEU A 17 -7.37 3.69 -1.72
CA LEU A 17 -7.77 3.78 -3.14
C LEU A 17 -8.57 5.04 -3.52
N ARG A 18 -9.35 5.60 -2.60
CA ARG A 18 -10.19 6.79 -2.83
C ARG A 18 -9.67 8.04 -2.11
N LYS A 19 -8.54 7.93 -1.41
CA LYS A 19 -7.93 9.00 -0.60
C LYS A 19 -8.97 9.78 0.25
N GLN A 20 -9.95 9.08 0.83
CA GLN A 20 -11.09 9.65 1.54
C GLN A 20 -11.21 9.05 2.93
N LYS A 21 -11.56 9.86 3.93
CA LYS A 21 -11.75 9.38 5.30
C LYS A 21 -13.08 8.66 5.43
N ASN A 22 -13.13 7.66 6.30
CA ASN A 22 -14.38 6.91 6.52
C ASN A 22 -15.48 7.76 7.17
N THR A 23 -15.11 8.79 7.95
CA THR A 23 -16.05 9.77 8.53
C THR A 23 -16.86 10.49 7.46
N ASP A 24 -16.25 10.75 6.30
CA ASP A 24 -16.91 11.48 5.23
C ASP A 24 -18.06 10.65 4.61
N ARG A 25 -18.06 9.31 4.77
CA ARG A 25 -19.15 8.44 4.30
C ARG A 25 -20.46 8.62 5.07
N GLU A 26 -20.43 9.19 6.26
CA GLU A 26 -21.65 9.50 7.03
C GLU A 26 -22.48 10.58 6.33
N TYR A 27 -21.82 11.46 5.57
CA TYR A 27 -22.45 12.51 4.78
C TYR A 27 -22.88 12.06 3.39
N ARG A 28 -22.86 10.76 3.08
CA ARG A 28 -23.16 10.22 1.74
C ARG A 28 -24.48 10.71 1.14
N PHE A 29 -25.47 10.97 1.98
CA PHE A 29 -26.81 11.41 1.56
C PHE A 29 -26.98 12.93 1.56
N LEU A 30 -25.94 13.70 1.89
CA LEU A 30 -25.97 15.15 1.75
C LEU A 30 -25.70 15.54 0.30
N ASP A 31 -26.41 16.56 -0.19
CA ASP A 31 -26.33 17.03 -1.58
C ASP A 31 -24.93 17.48 -2.00
N GLY A 32 -24.06 17.84 -1.06
CA GLY A 32 -22.67 18.24 -1.31
C GLY A 32 -21.63 17.11 -1.30
N TYR A 33 -22.03 15.86 -1.06
CA TYR A 33 -21.07 14.76 -0.93
C TYR A 33 -20.52 14.33 -2.29
N VAL A 34 -19.23 14.54 -2.50
CA VAL A 34 -18.50 14.07 -3.68
C VAL A 34 -17.75 12.78 -3.32
N LYS A 35 -18.14 11.69 -3.99
CA LYS A 35 -17.43 10.41 -3.87
C LYS A 35 -16.19 10.42 -4.75
N ASN A 36 -15.01 10.36 -4.15
CA ASN A 36 -13.76 10.28 -4.92
C ASN A 36 -13.72 8.99 -5.77
N PRO A 37 -13.23 9.05 -7.02
CA PRO A 37 -12.98 7.87 -7.82
C PRO A 37 -11.88 7.02 -7.18
N ILE A 38 -11.71 5.78 -7.67
CA ILE A 38 -10.51 5.02 -7.37
C ILE A 38 -9.39 5.68 -8.16
N TYR A 39 -8.33 6.10 -7.49
CA TYR A 39 -7.20 6.69 -8.17
C TYR A 39 -6.37 5.60 -8.85
N GLU A 40 -6.11 5.80 -10.14
CA GLU A 40 -5.36 4.88 -10.98
C GLU A 40 -3.90 4.74 -10.52
N ASP A 41 -3.32 5.82 -9.99
CA ASP A 41 -1.94 5.84 -9.47
C ASP A 41 -1.69 4.74 -8.43
N ALA A 42 -2.60 4.56 -7.48
CA ALA A 42 -2.51 3.56 -6.43
C ALA A 42 -2.60 2.14 -6.99
N VAL A 43 -3.46 1.92 -8.00
CA VAL A 43 -3.64 0.62 -8.65
C VAL A 43 -2.43 0.27 -9.49
N MET A 44 -1.95 1.22 -10.31
CA MET A 44 -0.80 1.03 -11.17
C MET A 44 0.48 0.81 -10.37
N HIS A 45 0.68 1.57 -9.29
CA HIS A 45 1.83 1.37 -8.42
C HIS A 45 1.80 0.00 -7.73
N LEU A 46 0.64 -0.42 -7.21
CA LEU A 46 0.48 -1.76 -6.63
C LEU A 46 0.76 -2.86 -7.66
N PHE A 47 0.22 -2.71 -8.87
CA PHE A 47 0.43 -3.68 -9.95
C PHE A 47 1.90 -3.79 -10.33
N ILE A 48 2.58 -2.65 -10.55
CA ILE A 48 4.00 -2.62 -10.91
C ILE A 48 4.83 -3.26 -9.81
N LEU A 49 4.61 -2.90 -8.54
CA LEU A 49 5.34 -3.44 -7.40
C LEU A 49 5.21 -4.97 -7.32
N VAL A 50 3.98 -5.49 -7.43
CA VAL A 50 3.74 -6.94 -7.38
C VAL A 50 4.36 -7.63 -8.59
N LYS A 51 4.20 -7.06 -9.79
CA LYS A 51 4.77 -7.60 -11.02
C LYS A 51 6.30 -7.67 -10.92
N ASP A 52 6.94 -6.56 -10.51
CA ASP A 52 8.39 -6.47 -10.38
C ASP A 52 8.91 -7.46 -9.33
N PHE A 53 8.24 -7.59 -8.18
CA PHE A 53 8.58 -8.57 -7.14
C PHE A 53 8.44 -10.04 -7.62
N LEU A 54 7.40 -10.33 -8.41
CA LEU A 54 7.20 -11.69 -8.95
C LEU A 54 8.16 -12.02 -10.09
N THR A 55 8.66 -11.00 -10.80
CA THR A 55 9.62 -11.16 -11.91
C THR A 55 11.07 -10.99 -11.49
N SER A 56 11.35 -10.51 -10.28
CA SER A 56 12.71 -10.41 -9.75
C SER A 56 13.25 -11.81 -9.47
N ASP A 57 14.52 -12.01 -9.81
CA ASP A 57 15.22 -13.23 -9.45
C ASP A 57 15.23 -13.40 -7.93
N TRP A 58 15.12 -14.64 -7.47
CA TRP A 58 15.25 -14.94 -6.05
C TRP A 58 16.71 -14.75 -5.62
N GLU A 59 17.05 -13.54 -5.20
CA GLU A 59 18.38 -13.17 -4.71
C GLU A 59 18.49 -13.37 -3.18
N GLY A 60 17.75 -14.34 -2.63
CA GLY A 60 17.59 -14.58 -1.20
C GLY A 60 18.72 -15.40 -0.56
N GLY A 61 19.98 -15.00 -0.76
CA GLY A 61 21.15 -15.65 -0.17
C GLY A 61 22.10 -14.66 0.52
N VAL A 62 22.79 -15.11 1.56
CA VAL A 62 23.80 -14.32 2.30
C VAL A 62 24.87 -13.72 1.37
N ASN A 63 25.19 -14.42 0.27
CA ASN A 63 26.12 -13.96 -0.75
C ASN A 63 25.63 -12.72 -1.51
N TYR A 64 24.33 -12.57 -1.74
CA TYR A 64 23.76 -11.40 -2.39
C TYR A 64 23.85 -10.17 -1.49
N GLY A 65 23.52 -10.33 -0.21
CA GLY A 65 23.71 -9.28 0.79
C GLY A 65 25.19 -8.87 0.93
N LEU A 66 26.09 -9.85 1.01
CA LEU A 66 27.54 -9.60 1.05
C LEU A 66 28.06 -8.85 -0.19
N GLN A 67 27.57 -9.18 -1.39
CA GLN A 67 27.94 -8.48 -2.63
C GLN A 67 27.44 -7.03 -2.64
N ASN A 68 26.27 -6.77 -2.07
CA ASN A 68 25.70 -5.43 -1.99
C ASN A 68 26.08 -4.65 -0.72
N GLY A 69 26.92 -5.24 0.14
CA GLY A 69 27.47 -4.59 1.33
C GLY A 69 26.54 -4.53 2.55
N TYR A 70 25.47 -5.33 2.59
CA TYR A 70 24.55 -5.41 3.73
C TYR A 70 24.13 -6.85 4.03
N LEU A 71 24.11 -7.24 5.30
CA LEU A 71 23.75 -8.62 5.67
C LEU A 71 22.24 -8.81 5.89
N LEU A 72 21.50 -7.71 6.08
CA LEU A 72 20.04 -7.61 6.27
C LEU A 72 19.60 -6.16 6.11
#